data_AF-A0A932CHR9-F1
#
_entry.id   AF-A0A932CHR9-F1
#
_cell.length_a   1.000
_cell.length_b   1.000
_cell.length_c   1.000
_cell.angle_alpha   90.00
_cell.angle_beta   90.00
_cell.angle_gamma   90.00
#
_symmetry.space_group_name_H-M   'P 1'
#
loop_
_entity.id
_entity.type
_entity.pdbx_description
1 polymer ?
#
loop_
_entity_poly.entity_id
_entity_poly.type
_entity_poly.pdbx_seq_one_letter_code
_entity_poly.pdbx_strand_id
1 'polypeptide(L)'
;MTQTYLYSIIDGGAQGALGVAGVDGTSPVRTLAHDGLGCVVSDYPGEEFNALSREEVVRHLLAHQRVAEHLMRDHTVLPVRFGTLLNSPQEALALLSQGRPVFAEAMASTRDRVELEVAATWDANRVLRETATDEEVARAREALPREPERQTLEQRVRLGQTVKACMDRRRDTYRDRMVDFLRPLAVDVAANTLVSDEMVMNVALLIERSRQPEFEARVHQLDALFQNEITFRVIGPLPPYSFCTVGVTRLTGEEIEEAWRRLRLTQPVSEAEVRRAYRRLTAQEQLHGGLVSDQLLRLREASELLLRYCRARRVGAHPEDSAPLFDIEVIRRRSNEVRPSQFGAAIARSAVA
;
A
#
# COMPACT_ATOMS: atom_id res chain seq x y z
N MET A 1 -27.58 -2.14 -11.95
CA MET A 1 -27.22 -0.71 -11.86
C MET A 1 -25.73 -0.62 -12.14
N THR A 2 -25.30 0.34 -12.97
CA THR A 2 -23.88 0.52 -13.29
C THR A 2 -23.19 1.23 -12.13
N GLN A 3 -22.12 0.64 -11.60
CA GLN A 3 -21.35 1.24 -10.52
C GLN A 3 -20.44 2.34 -11.06
N THR A 4 -20.00 3.23 -10.17
CA THR A 4 -19.02 4.29 -10.46
C THR A 4 -17.67 3.89 -9.87
N TYR A 5 -16.67 3.68 -10.72
CA TYR A 5 -15.31 3.37 -10.29
C TYR A 5 -14.54 4.65 -9.98
N LEU A 6 -13.89 4.72 -8.82
CA LEU A 6 -13.12 5.87 -8.36
C LEU A 6 -11.62 5.61 -8.50
N TYR A 7 -10.93 6.48 -9.25
CA TYR A 7 -9.49 6.36 -9.52
C TYR A 7 -8.65 7.18 -8.55
N SER A 8 -9.02 8.45 -8.36
CA SER A 8 -8.20 9.41 -7.61
C SER A 8 -9.04 10.60 -7.17
N ILE A 9 -8.56 11.30 -6.14
CA ILE A 9 -9.00 12.65 -5.79
C ILE A 9 -7.93 13.62 -6.27
N ILE A 10 -8.32 14.70 -6.95
CA ILE A 10 -7.40 15.71 -7.51
C ILE A 10 -7.71 17.11 -6.97
N ASP A 11 -6.71 17.98 -6.95
CA ASP A 11 -6.92 19.39 -6.66
C ASP A 11 -7.54 20.10 -7.87
N GLY A 12 -8.61 20.84 -7.61
CA GLY A 12 -9.38 21.49 -8.65
C GLY A 12 -9.94 20.51 -9.69
N GLY A 13 -9.99 20.99 -10.94
CA GLY A 13 -10.52 20.25 -12.08
C GLY A 13 -11.80 20.87 -12.63
N ALA A 14 -11.81 21.14 -13.93
CA ALA A 14 -13.06 21.40 -14.65
C ALA A 14 -13.81 20.08 -14.81
N GLN A 15 -15.12 20.11 -14.61
CA GLN A 15 -15.96 18.96 -14.91
C GLN A 15 -15.85 18.63 -16.40
N GLY A 16 -15.52 17.38 -16.73
CA GLY A 16 -15.29 16.99 -18.13
C GLY A 16 -14.61 15.64 -18.30
N ALA A 17 -14.57 15.16 -19.54
CA ALA A 17 -13.87 13.95 -19.92
C ALA A 17 -12.36 14.19 -20.03
N LEU A 18 -11.56 13.19 -19.66
CA LEU A 18 -10.09 13.26 -19.67
C LEU A 18 -9.45 12.67 -20.94
N GLY A 19 -10.24 12.08 -21.84
CA GLY A 19 -9.71 11.45 -23.06
C GLY A 19 -8.89 10.17 -22.78
N VAL A 20 -9.08 9.55 -21.61
CA VAL A 20 -8.48 8.28 -21.22
C VAL A 20 -9.59 7.26 -20.99
N ALA A 21 -9.35 6.01 -21.38
CA ALA A 21 -10.27 4.90 -21.14
C ALA A 21 -10.14 4.39 -19.70
N GLY A 22 -11.28 3.98 -19.13
CA GLY A 22 -11.38 3.45 -17.79
C GLY A 22 -10.80 2.05 -17.64
N VAL A 23 -10.95 1.48 -16.44
CA VAL A 23 -10.44 0.16 -16.10
C VAL A 23 -11.01 -0.95 -16.98
N ASP A 24 -12.24 -0.81 -17.46
CA ASP A 24 -12.89 -1.72 -18.40
C ASP A 24 -12.37 -1.60 -19.85
N GLY A 25 -11.54 -0.58 -20.12
CA GLY A 25 -10.94 -0.31 -21.42
C GLY A 25 -11.83 0.48 -22.38
N THR A 26 -13.08 0.80 -22.01
CA THR A 26 -14.06 1.41 -22.92
C THR A 26 -14.78 2.60 -22.29
N SER A 27 -15.06 2.57 -20.98
CA SER A 27 -15.80 3.65 -20.32
C SER A 27 -14.97 4.92 -20.25
N PRO A 28 -15.51 6.09 -20.61
CA PRO A 28 -14.77 7.34 -20.57
C PRO A 28 -14.53 7.77 -19.12
N VAL A 29 -13.27 8.12 -18.82
CA VAL A 29 -12.91 8.70 -17.53
C VAL A 29 -13.25 10.18 -17.52
N ARG A 30 -13.85 10.64 -16.42
CA ARG A 30 -14.31 12.02 -16.24
C ARG A 30 -14.02 12.53 -14.83
N THR A 31 -13.94 13.84 -14.70
CA THR A 31 -13.83 14.54 -13.41
C THR A 31 -15.20 15.04 -12.96
N LEU A 32 -15.55 14.76 -11.71
CA LEU A 32 -16.68 15.37 -11.00
C LEU A 32 -16.12 16.35 -9.98
N ALA A 33 -16.36 17.64 -10.16
CA ALA A 33 -15.78 18.70 -9.34
C ALA A 33 -16.74 19.15 -8.23
N HIS A 34 -16.20 19.41 -7.04
CA HIS A 34 -16.92 19.98 -5.91
C HIS A 34 -15.97 20.75 -4.97
N ASP A 35 -16.28 22.03 -4.71
CA ASP A 35 -15.59 22.88 -3.72
C ASP A 35 -14.05 22.81 -3.78
N GLY A 36 -13.50 23.01 -4.99
CA GLY A 36 -12.06 23.04 -5.24
C GLY A 36 -11.37 21.68 -5.28
N LEU A 37 -12.10 20.58 -5.23
CA LEU A 37 -11.61 19.21 -5.40
C LEU A 37 -12.31 18.51 -6.58
N GLY A 38 -11.67 17.48 -7.12
CA GLY A 38 -12.22 16.64 -8.18
C GLY A 38 -12.15 15.16 -7.84
N CYS A 39 -13.22 14.42 -8.11
CA CYS A 39 -13.27 12.96 -8.12
C CYS A 39 -13.08 12.50 -9.57
N VAL A 40 -12.05 11.69 -9.82
CA VAL A 40 -11.84 11.10 -11.15
C VAL A 40 -12.50 9.73 -11.19
N VAL A 41 -13.48 9.58 -12.06
CA VAL A 41 -14.37 8.43 -12.09
C VAL A 41 -14.64 7.94 -13.51
N SER A 42 -15.11 6.70 -13.62
CA SER A 42 -15.76 6.17 -14.82
C SER A 42 -16.93 5.31 -14.41
N ASP A 43 -17.79 5.00 -15.38
CA ASP A 43 -18.75 3.92 -15.18
C ASP A 43 -17.98 2.59 -15.15
N TYR A 44 -18.52 1.61 -14.43
CA TYR A 44 -17.99 0.25 -14.37
C TYR A 44 -19.14 -0.76 -14.49
N PRO A 45 -19.28 -1.39 -15.66
CA PRO A 45 -20.29 -2.41 -15.91
C PRO A 45 -19.81 -3.84 -15.58
N GLY A 46 -18.56 -4.00 -15.12
CA GLY A 46 -17.94 -5.28 -14.86
C GLY A 46 -18.43 -5.97 -13.60
N GLU A 47 -18.03 -7.23 -13.43
CA GLU A 47 -18.25 -8.03 -12.23
C GLU A 47 -17.37 -7.56 -11.07
N GLU A 48 -17.61 -8.06 -9.87
CA GLU A 48 -16.73 -7.81 -8.74
C GLU A 48 -15.31 -8.31 -9.02
N PHE A 49 -14.29 -7.52 -8.64
CA PHE A 49 -12.88 -7.84 -8.91
C PHE A 49 -12.40 -9.16 -8.28
N ASN A 50 -13.10 -9.68 -7.27
CA ASN A 50 -12.81 -10.96 -6.61
C ASN A 50 -13.20 -12.18 -7.48
N ALA A 51 -14.10 -12.00 -8.45
CA ALA A 51 -14.57 -13.04 -9.36
C ALA A 51 -13.70 -13.15 -10.62
N LEU A 52 -12.87 -12.13 -10.88
CA LEU A 52 -12.03 -12.05 -12.07
C LEU A 52 -10.79 -12.93 -11.97
N SER A 53 -10.28 -13.35 -13.13
CA SER A 53 -8.97 -14.02 -13.20
C SER A 53 -7.84 -13.08 -12.77
N ARG A 54 -6.71 -13.67 -12.37
CA ARG A 54 -5.52 -12.90 -11.98
C ARG A 54 -5.04 -11.99 -13.10
N GLU A 55 -5.09 -12.47 -14.34
CA GLU A 55 -4.69 -11.73 -15.54
C GLU A 55 -5.58 -10.49 -15.76
N GLU A 56 -6.89 -10.62 -15.56
CA GLU A 56 -7.84 -9.52 -15.68
C GLU A 56 -7.64 -8.48 -14.57
N VAL A 57 -7.46 -8.91 -13.32
CA VAL A 57 -7.16 -8.01 -12.20
C VAL A 57 -5.89 -7.21 -12.47
N VAL A 58 -4.83 -7.84 -12.99
CA VAL A 58 -3.60 -7.13 -13.37
C VAL A 58 -3.86 -6.11 -14.48
N ARG A 59 -4.67 -6.44 -15.48
CA ARG A 59 -5.04 -5.50 -16.55
C ARG A 59 -5.79 -4.29 -16.00
N HIS A 60 -6.75 -4.50 -15.12
CA HIS A 60 -7.49 -3.43 -14.47
C HIS A 60 -6.59 -2.55 -13.59
N LEU A 61 -5.66 -3.16 -12.85
CA LEU A 61 -4.69 -2.43 -12.02
C LEU A 61 -3.80 -1.52 -12.88
N LEU A 62 -3.30 -2.03 -14.01
CA LEU A 62 -2.51 -1.22 -14.96
C LEU A 62 -3.33 -0.09 -15.58
N ALA A 63 -4.61 -0.31 -15.89
CA ALA A 63 -5.50 0.73 -16.42
C ALA A 63 -5.77 1.81 -15.36
N HIS A 64 -6.04 1.41 -14.11
CA HIS A 64 -6.18 2.34 -12.98
C HIS A 64 -4.95 3.23 -12.82
N GLN A 65 -3.75 2.62 -12.84
CA GLN A 65 -2.48 3.33 -12.73
C GLN A 65 -2.30 4.35 -13.86
N ARG A 66 -2.57 3.98 -15.11
CA ARG A 66 -2.44 4.90 -16.26
C ARG A 66 -3.31 6.14 -16.13
N VAL A 67 -4.51 6.00 -15.57
CA VAL A 67 -5.39 7.15 -15.28
C VAL A 67 -4.74 8.06 -14.24
N ALA A 68 -4.25 7.51 -13.13
CA ALA A 68 -3.60 8.28 -12.08
C ALA A 68 -2.32 8.99 -12.58
N GLU A 69 -1.47 8.31 -13.36
CA GLU A 69 -0.28 8.89 -13.99
C GLU A 69 -0.64 10.00 -14.99
N HIS A 70 -1.73 9.84 -15.73
CA HIS A 70 -2.19 10.86 -16.66
C HIS A 70 -2.54 12.17 -15.93
N LEU A 71 -3.23 12.07 -14.80
CA LEU A 71 -3.64 13.21 -13.97
C LEU A 71 -2.46 13.96 -13.35
N MET A 72 -1.38 13.26 -13.03
CA MET A 72 -0.20 13.85 -12.38
C MET A 72 0.51 14.91 -13.22
N ARG A 73 0.20 15.04 -14.51
CA ARG A 73 0.77 16.10 -15.36
C ARG A 73 0.27 17.48 -14.95
N ASP A 74 -1.01 17.54 -14.61
CA ASP A 74 -1.72 18.81 -14.45
C ASP A 74 -2.26 19.01 -13.02
N HIS A 75 -2.24 17.97 -12.18
CA HIS A 75 -2.85 17.97 -10.85
C HIS A 75 -1.96 17.36 -9.76
N THR A 76 -2.19 17.79 -8.53
CA THR A 76 -1.87 17.05 -7.30
C THR A 76 -2.84 15.89 -7.18
N VAL A 77 -2.32 14.67 -7.22
CA VAL A 77 -3.13 13.45 -7.22
C VAL A 77 -3.05 12.76 -5.85
N LEU A 78 -4.21 12.49 -5.26
CA LEU A 78 -4.37 11.51 -4.19
C LEU A 78 -4.87 10.20 -4.81
N PRO A 79 -4.01 9.18 -4.93
CA PRO A 79 -4.44 7.89 -5.44
C PRO A 79 -5.48 7.27 -4.50
N VAL A 80 -6.52 6.69 -5.09
CA VAL A 80 -7.53 5.92 -4.35
C VAL A 80 -7.18 4.44 -4.46
N ARG A 81 -7.50 3.65 -3.42
CA ARG A 81 -7.29 2.21 -3.44
C ARG A 81 -7.97 1.58 -4.66
N PHE A 82 -7.22 0.75 -5.39
CA PHE A 82 -7.76 -0.04 -6.50
C PHE A 82 -9.03 -0.79 -6.09
N GLY A 83 -10.03 -0.79 -6.99
CA GLY A 83 -11.30 -1.49 -6.77
C GLY A 83 -12.31 -0.70 -5.94
N THR A 84 -12.09 0.59 -5.71
CA THR A 84 -13.06 1.45 -5.02
C THR A 84 -14.25 1.73 -5.94
N LEU A 85 -15.38 1.13 -5.60
CA LEU A 85 -16.65 1.24 -6.32
C LEU A 85 -17.67 2.01 -5.47
N LEU A 86 -18.38 2.93 -6.12
CA LEU A 86 -19.49 3.70 -5.57
C LEU A 86 -20.77 3.33 -6.33
N ASN A 87 -21.93 3.54 -5.73
CA ASN A 87 -23.20 3.19 -6.39
C ASN A 87 -23.60 4.21 -7.47
N SER A 88 -23.08 5.44 -7.39
CA SER A 88 -23.44 6.50 -8.33
C SER A 88 -22.43 7.64 -8.38
N PRO A 89 -22.49 8.49 -9.42
CA PRO A 89 -21.75 9.75 -9.46
C PRO A 89 -22.10 10.70 -8.30
N GLN A 90 -23.35 10.65 -7.81
CA GLN A 90 -23.79 11.46 -6.66
C GLN A 90 -23.09 11.02 -5.37
N GLU A 91 -22.84 9.73 -5.19
CA GLU A 91 -22.02 9.23 -4.07
C GLU A 91 -20.58 9.77 -4.14
N ALA A 92 -20.01 9.93 -5.35
CA ALA A 92 -18.67 10.52 -5.50
C ALA A 92 -18.63 12.00 -5.07
N LEU A 93 -19.68 12.76 -5.35
CA LEU A 93 -19.81 14.15 -4.89
C LEU A 93 -20.03 14.23 -3.38
N ALA A 94 -20.85 13.34 -2.81
CA ALA A 94 -21.05 13.24 -1.36
C ALA A 94 -19.73 12.88 -0.65
N LEU A 95 -18.94 11.96 -1.22
CA LEU A 95 -17.61 11.60 -0.74
C LEU A 95 -16.66 12.81 -0.72
N LEU A 96 -16.63 13.62 -1.80
CA LEU A 96 -15.82 14.85 -1.83
C LEU A 96 -16.24 15.84 -0.75
N SER A 97 -17.54 16.08 -0.62
CA SER A 97 -18.09 17.00 0.37
C SER A 97 -17.74 16.55 1.80
N GLN A 98 -17.98 15.28 2.12
CA GLN A 98 -17.69 14.71 3.43
C GLN A 98 -16.17 14.72 3.72
N GLY A 99 -15.36 14.28 2.76
CA GLY A 99 -13.92 14.07 2.94
C GLY A 99 -13.05 15.31 2.73
N ARG A 100 -13.63 16.45 2.34
CA ARG A 100 -12.89 17.66 1.98
C ARG A 100 -11.74 18.04 2.93
N PRO A 101 -11.94 18.15 4.26
CA PRO A 101 -10.84 18.52 5.16
C PRO A 101 -9.70 17.50 5.14
N VAL A 102 -10.03 16.22 5.07
CA VAL A 102 -9.08 15.10 5.04
C VAL A 102 -8.30 15.08 3.73
N PHE A 103 -8.98 15.29 2.59
CA PHE A 103 -8.35 15.34 1.28
C PHE A 103 -7.46 16.58 1.12
N ALA A 104 -7.88 17.74 1.60
CA ALA A 104 -7.08 18.96 1.55
C ALA A 104 -5.76 18.82 2.34
N GLU A 105 -5.82 18.24 3.54
CA GLU A 105 -4.62 17.96 4.35
C GLU A 105 -3.70 16.95 3.65
N ALA A 106 -4.27 15.87 3.11
CA ALA A 106 -3.54 14.86 2.37
C ALA A 106 -2.84 15.45 1.12
N MET A 107 -3.55 16.26 0.33
CA MET A 107 -2.98 16.93 -0.84
C MET A 107 -1.85 17.88 -0.49
N ALA A 108 -1.96 18.62 0.62
CA ALA A 108 -0.88 19.48 1.07
C ALA A 108 0.42 18.69 1.33
N SER A 109 0.32 17.44 1.78
CA SER A 109 1.49 16.57 2.00
C SER A 109 2.09 15.95 0.74
N THR A 110 1.36 15.93 -0.38
CA THR A 110 1.79 15.32 -1.65
C THR A 110 1.95 16.31 -2.80
N ARG A 111 1.58 17.59 -2.60
CA ARG A 111 1.74 18.65 -3.59
C ARG A 111 3.17 18.74 -4.10
N ASP A 112 3.32 18.85 -5.41
CA ASP A 112 4.59 18.93 -6.13
C ASP A 112 5.58 17.80 -5.81
N ARG A 113 5.05 16.65 -5.36
CA ARG A 113 5.85 15.47 -5.03
C ARG A 113 5.43 14.29 -5.90
N VAL A 114 6.39 13.41 -6.14
CA VAL A 114 6.20 12.17 -6.90
C VAL A 114 6.88 11.03 -6.17
N GLU A 115 6.34 9.83 -6.36
CA GLU A 115 6.97 8.61 -5.85
C GLU A 115 7.89 8.02 -6.93
N LEU A 116 9.11 7.65 -6.52
CA LEU A 116 10.02 6.82 -7.31
C LEU A 116 10.29 5.54 -6.54
N GLU A 117 10.11 4.40 -7.18
CA GLU A 117 10.51 3.11 -6.64
C GLU A 117 11.92 2.76 -7.15
N VAL A 118 12.84 2.49 -6.23
CA VAL A 118 14.21 2.08 -6.53
C VAL A 118 14.41 0.66 -6.03
N ALA A 119 14.64 -0.25 -6.99
CA ALA A 119 15.02 -1.62 -6.73
C ALA A 119 16.51 -1.81 -7.02
N ALA A 120 17.18 -2.58 -6.19
CA ALA A 120 18.57 -2.97 -6.36
C ALA A 120 18.71 -4.49 -6.21
N THR A 121 19.36 -5.13 -7.17
CA THR A 121 19.59 -6.58 -7.18
C THR A 121 21.08 -6.89 -7.28
N TRP A 122 21.49 -8.05 -6.77
CA TRP A 122 22.83 -8.61 -6.94
C TRP A 122 22.79 -9.96 -7.66
N ASP A 123 23.94 -10.46 -8.10
CA ASP A 123 24.09 -11.89 -8.44
C ASP A 123 24.20 -12.70 -7.15
N ALA A 124 23.12 -13.41 -6.79
CA ALA A 124 23.08 -14.24 -5.59
C ALA A 124 24.15 -15.35 -5.59
N ASN A 125 24.53 -15.90 -6.75
CA ASN A 125 25.58 -16.92 -6.84
C ASN A 125 26.96 -16.33 -6.60
N ARG A 126 27.23 -15.12 -7.12
CA ARG A 126 28.45 -14.37 -6.81
C ARG A 126 28.56 -14.12 -5.31
N VAL A 127 27.52 -13.56 -4.71
CA VAL A 127 27.51 -13.21 -3.28
C VAL A 127 27.62 -14.45 -2.41
N LEU A 128 26.99 -15.57 -2.79
CA LEU A 128 27.14 -16.85 -2.10
C LEU A 128 28.61 -17.34 -2.12
N ARG A 129 29.29 -17.28 -3.29
CA ARG A 129 30.69 -17.66 -3.41
C ARG A 129 31.60 -16.79 -2.56
N GLU A 130 31.38 -15.48 -2.55
CA GLU A 130 32.14 -14.56 -1.70
C GLU A 130 31.88 -14.83 -0.22
N THR A 131 30.62 -15.04 0.17
CA THR A 131 30.23 -15.36 1.56
C THR A 131 30.84 -16.68 2.03
N ALA A 132 31.06 -17.65 1.14
CA ALA A 132 31.73 -18.91 1.48
C ALA A 132 33.20 -18.73 1.90
N THR A 133 33.79 -17.56 1.63
CA THR A 133 35.15 -17.18 2.05
C THR A 133 35.19 -16.38 3.34
N ASP A 134 34.03 -15.93 3.87
CA ASP A 134 33.96 -15.21 5.14
C ASP A 134 34.44 -16.10 6.29
N GLU A 135 35.23 -15.54 7.21
CA GLU A 135 35.87 -16.29 8.30
C GLU A 135 34.87 -17.06 9.18
N GLU A 136 33.68 -16.50 9.39
CA GLU A 136 32.60 -17.17 10.13
C GLU A 136 32.10 -18.43 9.41
N VAL A 137 31.91 -18.36 8.09
CA VAL A 137 31.47 -19.49 7.27
C VAL A 137 32.58 -20.52 7.12
N ALA A 138 33.83 -20.06 6.93
CA ALA A 138 35.00 -20.93 6.87
C ALA A 138 35.16 -21.74 8.17
N ARG A 139 35.07 -21.09 9.33
CA ARG A 139 35.10 -21.77 10.65
C ARG A 139 33.94 -22.73 10.84
N ALA A 140 32.72 -22.34 10.47
CA ALA A 140 31.56 -23.21 10.56
C ALA A 140 31.72 -24.46 9.66
N ARG A 141 32.35 -24.31 8.50
CA ARG A 141 32.65 -25.41 7.57
C ARG A 141 33.77 -26.31 8.11
N GLU A 142 34.82 -25.75 8.69
CA GLU A 142 35.94 -26.50 9.29
C GLU A 142 35.53 -27.34 10.51
N ALA A 143 34.51 -26.91 11.25
CA ALA A 143 33.94 -27.66 12.36
C ALA A 143 33.18 -28.93 11.92
N LEU A 144 32.94 -29.12 10.61
CA LEU A 144 32.27 -30.29 10.08
C LEU A 144 33.25 -31.44 9.80
N PRO A 145 32.81 -32.71 9.95
CA PRO A 145 33.53 -33.85 9.42
C PRO A 145 33.86 -33.65 7.93
N ARG A 146 35.09 -33.98 7.54
CA ARG A 146 35.54 -33.87 6.13
C ARG A 146 34.76 -34.80 5.21
N GLU A 147 34.35 -35.96 5.71
CA GLU A 147 33.51 -36.89 4.94
C GLU A 147 32.03 -36.45 4.97
N PRO A 148 31.41 -36.14 3.82
CA PRO A 148 30.01 -35.68 3.77
C PRO A 148 29.02 -36.69 4.39
N GLU A 149 29.31 -37.98 4.28
CA GLU A 149 28.51 -39.07 4.84
C GLU A 149 28.45 -39.08 6.37
N ARG A 150 29.46 -38.47 7.03
CA ARG A 150 29.53 -38.36 8.49
C ARG A 150 28.88 -37.08 9.03
N GLN A 151 28.42 -36.19 8.15
CA GLN A 151 27.76 -34.95 8.55
C GLN A 151 26.29 -35.23 8.87
N THR A 152 25.85 -34.80 10.05
CA THR A 152 24.45 -34.90 10.44
C THR A 152 23.61 -33.86 9.67
N LEU A 153 22.30 -34.11 9.57
CA LEU A 153 21.38 -33.13 8.98
C LEU A 153 21.43 -31.80 9.72
N GLU A 154 21.44 -31.84 11.06
CA GLU A 154 21.51 -30.66 11.93
C GLU A 154 22.77 -29.82 11.64
N GLN A 155 23.93 -30.47 11.47
CA GLN A 155 25.18 -29.82 11.13
C GLN A 155 25.11 -29.08 9.78
N ARG A 156 24.54 -29.72 8.75
CA ARG A 156 24.34 -29.10 7.44
C ARG A 156 23.37 -27.92 7.49
N VAL A 157 22.28 -28.05 8.25
CA VAL A 157 21.31 -26.98 8.47
C VAL A 157 21.98 -25.79 9.15
N ARG A 158 22.79 -26.03 10.19
CA ARG A 158 23.50 -24.97 10.91
C ARG A 158 24.49 -24.21 10.02
N LEU A 159 25.25 -24.91 9.18
CA LEU A 159 26.12 -24.27 8.19
C LEU A 159 25.30 -23.39 7.24
N GLY A 160 24.18 -23.90 6.73
CA GLY A 160 23.26 -23.14 5.86
C GLY A 160 22.71 -21.88 6.55
N GLN A 161 22.33 -21.98 7.82
CA GLN A 161 21.90 -20.82 8.62
C GLN A 161 23.00 -19.78 8.80
N THR A 162 24.25 -20.21 9.04
CA THR A 162 25.39 -19.29 9.13
C THR A 162 25.64 -18.56 7.81
N VAL A 163 25.59 -19.28 6.67
CA VAL A 163 25.71 -18.67 5.34
C VAL A 163 24.60 -17.65 5.12
N LYS A 164 23.35 -18.02 5.41
CA LYS A 164 22.19 -17.13 5.26
C LYS A 164 22.33 -15.87 6.12
N ALA A 165 22.72 -16.00 7.38
CA ALA A 165 22.96 -14.86 8.27
C ALA A 165 24.07 -13.93 7.75
N CYS A 166 25.16 -14.47 7.19
CA CYS A 166 26.21 -13.66 6.58
C CYS A 166 25.70 -12.90 5.35
N MET A 167 24.95 -13.58 4.46
CA MET A 167 24.34 -12.94 3.29
C MET A 167 23.34 -11.84 3.70
N ASP A 168 22.48 -12.09 4.69
CA ASP A 168 21.49 -11.12 5.15
C ASP A 168 22.17 -9.89 5.78
N ARG A 169 23.26 -10.05 6.56
CA ARG A 169 24.04 -8.90 7.07
C ARG A 169 24.70 -8.10 5.95
N ARG A 170 25.22 -8.77 4.92
CA ARG A 170 25.77 -8.10 3.74
C ARG A 170 24.68 -7.33 3.01
N ARG A 171 23.50 -7.93 2.86
CA ARG A 171 22.31 -7.28 2.28
C ARG A 171 21.96 -6.00 3.03
N ASP A 172 21.84 -6.09 4.35
CA ASP A 172 21.51 -4.95 5.20
C ASP A 172 22.55 -3.83 5.09
N THR A 173 23.84 -4.18 5.07
CA THR A 173 24.94 -3.22 4.89
C THR A 173 24.84 -2.48 3.56
N TYR A 174 24.58 -3.20 2.46
CA TYR A 174 24.41 -2.59 1.14
C TYR A 174 23.15 -1.71 1.12
N ARG A 175 22.03 -2.23 1.63
CA ARG A 175 20.76 -1.51 1.70
C ARG A 175 20.92 -0.20 2.45
N ASP A 176 21.49 -0.23 3.65
CA ASP A 176 21.61 0.96 4.50
C ASP A 176 22.51 2.01 3.82
N ARG A 177 23.63 1.59 3.22
CA ARG A 177 24.49 2.47 2.43
C ARG A 177 23.77 3.11 1.24
N MET A 178 22.96 2.34 0.51
CA MET A 178 22.18 2.83 -0.63
C MET A 178 21.08 3.80 -0.20
N VAL A 179 20.32 3.46 0.85
CA VAL A 179 19.27 4.32 1.40
C VAL A 179 19.85 5.61 1.93
N ASP A 180 20.94 5.57 2.69
CA ASP A 180 21.59 6.77 3.23
C ASP A 180 22.13 7.69 2.14
N PHE A 181 22.57 7.12 1.01
CA PHE A 181 23.04 7.89 -0.14
C PHE A 181 21.92 8.63 -0.88
N LEU A 182 20.72 8.03 -0.95
CA LEU A 182 19.54 8.58 -1.64
C LEU A 182 18.69 9.49 -0.72
N ARG A 183 18.69 9.24 0.59
CA ARG A 183 17.87 9.93 1.60
C ARG A 183 17.92 11.46 1.53
N PRO A 184 19.05 12.14 1.25
CA PRO A 184 19.09 13.61 1.18
C PRO A 184 18.20 14.24 0.09
N LEU A 185 17.80 13.46 -0.91
CA LEU A 185 16.91 13.89 -1.99
C LEU A 185 15.44 13.55 -1.73
N ALA A 186 15.17 12.72 -0.71
CA ALA A 186 13.84 12.22 -0.40
C ALA A 186 13.21 12.99 0.76
N VAL A 187 11.94 13.34 0.60
CA VAL A 187 11.08 13.85 1.66
C VAL A 187 10.74 12.73 2.66
N ASP A 188 10.47 11.53 2.14
CA ASP A 188 10.20 10.34 2.94
C ASP A 188 10.61 9.08 2.18
N VAL A 189 10.84 7.99 2.91
CA VAL A 189 11.27 6.69 2.37
C VAL A 189 10.44 5.58 3.00
N ALA A 190 9.89 4.71 2.17
CA ALA A 190 9.14 3.54 2.60
C ALA A 190 9.76 2.26 2.03
N ALA A 191 10.09 1.31 2.91
CA ALA A 191 10.64 0.02 2.49
C ALA A 191 9.55 -0.93 1.98
N ASN A 192 9.85 -1.63 0.89
CA ASN A 192 8.99 -2.67 0.33
C ASN A 192 9.51 -4.06 0.69
N THR A 193 8.61 -5.05 0.70
CA THR A 193 8.98 -6.45 0.91
C THR A 193 9.90 -6.93 -0.22
N LEU A 194 11.02 -7.56 0.16
CA LEU A 194 11.91 -8.24 -0.76
C LEU A 194 11.30 -9.59 -1.13
N VAL A 195 11.19 -9.85 -2.44
CA VAL A 195 10.45 -11.00 -2.98
C VAL A 195 11.34 -12.11 -3.51
N SER A 196 12.67 -11.90 -3.50
CA SER A 196 13.66 -12.88 -3.93
C SER A 196 15.00 -12.66 -3.21
N ASP A 197 15.90 -13.64 -3.26
CA ASP A 197 17.20 -13.53 -2.62
C ASP A 197 18.18 -12.63 -3.37
N GLU A 198 17.94 -12.41 -4.67
CA GLU A 198 18.67 -11.47 -5.52
C GLU A 198 18.37 -10.02 -5.16
N MET A 199 17.21 -9.73 -4.58
CA MET A 199 16.79 -8.38 -4.24
C MET A 199 17.46 -7.92 -2.95
N VAL A 200 18.25 -6.84 -3.05
CA VAL A 200 18.98 -6.24 -1.94
C VAL A 200 18.17 -5.11 -1.31
N MET A 201 17.52 -4.32 -2.16
CA MET A 201 16.72 -3.18 -1.75
C MET A 201 15.51 -3.07 -2.68
N ASN A 202 14.36 -2.78 -2.11
CA ASN A 202 13.22 -2.22 -2.81
C ASN A 202 12.60 -1.16 -1.91
N VAL A 203 12.70 0.10 -2.32
CA VAL A 203 12.20 1.24 -1.55
C VAL A 203 11.41 2.17 -2.45
N ALA A 204 10.31 2.69 -1.94
CA ALA A 204 9.65 3.86 -2.49
C ALA A 204 10.25 5.11 -1.83
N LEU A 205 10.53 6.13 -2.63
CA LEU A 205 11.00 7.43 -2.16
C LEU A 205 10.03 8.51 -2.64
N LEU A 206 9.56 9.34 -1.72
CA LEU A 206 8.79 10.53 -2.04
C LEU A 206 9.76 11.67 -2.27
N ILE A 207 9.81 12.21 -3.48
CA ILE A 207 10.70 13.31 -3.83
C ILE A 207 9.91 14.51 -4.32
N GLU A 208 10.51 15.70 -4.26
CA GLU A 208 9.99 16.85 -4.98
C GLU A 208 10.12 16.61 -6.50
N ARG A 209 9.05 16.87 -7.25
CA ARG A 209 8.98 16.65 -8.70
C ARG A 209 10.10 17.40 -9.44
N SER A 210 10.41 18.62 -9.00
CA SER A 210 11.48 19.45 -9.56
C SER A 210 12.89 18.83 -9.40
N ARG A 211 13.06 17.94 -8.41
CA ARG A 211 14.34 17.28 -8.11
C ARG A 211 14.50 15.92 -8.78
N GLN A 212 13.53 15.49 -9.60
CA GLN A 212 13.61 14.21 -10.29
C GLN A 212 14.91 14.04 -11.11
N PRO A 213 15.37 15.02 -11.93
CA PRO A 213 16.63 14.87 -12.66
C PRO A 213 17.86 14.75 -11.75
N GLU A 214 17.86 15.45 -10.61
CA GLU A 214 18.92 15.35 -9.59
C GLU A 214 18.93 13.95 -8.95
N PHE A 215 17.74 13.40 -8.69
CA PHE A 215 17.57 12.06 -8.15
C PHE A 215 18.08 10.98 -9.11
N GLU A 216 17.70 11.05 -10.38
CA GLU A 216 18.17 10.13 -11.42
C GLU A 216 19.71 10.16 -11.53
N ALA A 217 20.31 11.36 -11.55
CA ALA A 217 21.76 11.51 -11.54
C ALA A 217 22.42 10.90 -10.28
N ARG A 218 21.77 11.01 -9.12
CA ARG A 218 22.24 10.39 -7.88
C ARG A 218 22.20 8.86 -7.94
N VAL A 219 21.17 8.27 -8.56
CA VAL A 219 21.13 6.82 -8.78
C VAL A 219 22.25 6.37 -9.72
N HIS A 220 22.56 7.13 -10.77
CA HIS A 220 23.70 6.83 -11.64
C HIS A 220 25.06 6.92 -10.92
N GLN A 221 25.22 7.87 -9.99
CA GLN A 221 26.41 7.92 -9.13
C GLN A 221 26.51 6.69 -8.22
N LEU A 222 25.37 6.24 -7.68
CA LEU A 222 25.31 5.04 -6.85
C LEU A 222 25.70 3.80 -7.65
N ASP A 223 25.18 3.66 -8.87
CA ASP A 223 25.55 2.58 -9.80
C ASP A 223 27.06 2.54 -10.07
N ALA A 224 27.67 3.71 -10.35
CA ALA A 224 29.12 3.82 -10.54
C ALA A 224 29.93 3.44 -9.28
N LEU A 225 29.44 3.75 -8.08
CA LEU A 225 30.09 3.39 -6.81
C LEU A 225 30.08 1.87 -6.55
N PHE A 226 29.12 1.14 -7.10
CA PHE A 226 29.01 -0.32 -6.95
C PHE A 226 29.59 -1.10 -8.13
N GLN A 227 30.09 -0.46 -9.20
CA GLN A 227 30.93 -1.09 -10.23
C GLN A 227 30.37 -2.42 -10.81
N ASN A 228 29.06 -2.49 -11.09
CA ASN A 228 28.33 -3.68 -11.56
C ASN A 228 28.13 -4.80 -10.53
N GLU A 229 28.44 -4.58 -9.25
CA GLU A 229 28.09 -5.51 -8.18
C GLU A 229 26.58 -5.57 -7.90
N ILE A 230 25.91 -4.45 -8.19
CA ILE A 230 24.50 -4.20 -7.96
C ILE A 230 23.90 -3.63 -9.25
N THR A 231 22.75 -4.16 -9.63
CA THR A 231 21.95 -3.64 -10.73
C THR A 231 20.81 -2.81 -10.16
N PHE A 232 20.74 -1.54 -10.55
CA PHE A 232 19.69 -0.62 -10.13
C PHE A 232 18.57 -0.53 -11.15
N ARG A 233 17.34 -0.38 -10.66
CA ARG A 233 16.18 -0.05 -11.46
C ARG A 233 15.36 1.03 -10.77
N VAL A 234 15.00 2.06 -11.54
CA VAL A 234 14.12 3.15 -11.11
C VAL A 234 12.78 3.04 -11.84
N ILE A 235 11.68 3.21 -11.12
CA ILE A 235 10.32 3.17 -11.65
C ILE A 235 9.56 4.40 -11.19
N GLY A 236 8.95 5.09 -12.15
CA GLY A 236 8.16 6.30 -11.93
C GLY A 236 8.44 7.37 -12.98
N PRO A 237 7.95 8.61 -12.77
CA PRO A 237 7.24 9.07 -11.58
C PRO A 237 5.88 8.39 -11.40
N LEU A 238 5.59 7.95 -10.18
CA LEU A 238 4.33 7.32 -9.80
C LEU A 238 3.49 8.25 -8.90
N PRO A 239 2.15 8.07 -8.87
CA PRO A 239 1.34 8.64 -7.81
C PRO A 239 1.84 8.14 -6.46
N PRO A 240 1.69 8.92 -5.37
CA PRO A 240 2.27 8.62 -4.07
C PRO A 240 1.53 7.51 -3.30
N TYR A 241 1.34 6.34 -3.92
CA TYR A 241 0.60 5.20 -3.34
C TYR A 241 1.19 4.73 -2.01
N SER A 242 2.53 4.70 -1.90
CA SER A 242 3.21 4.25 -0.69
C SER A 242 3.07 5.25 0.46
N PHE A 243 2.88 6.53 0.15
CA PHE A 243 2.90 7.62 1.14
C PHE A 243 1.52 8.16 1.48
N CYS A 244 0.58 8.11 0.54
CA CYS A 244 -0.75 8.68 0.72
C CYS A 244 -1.75 8.03 -0.25
N THR A 245 -2.42 6.96 0.20
CA THR A 245 -3.54 6.33 -0.55
C THR A 245 -4.85 6.57 0.18
N VAL A 246 -5.89 6.98 -0.54
CA VAL A 246 -7.25 7.12 -0.01
C VAL A 246 -7.93 5.74 0.00
N GLY A 247 -8.31 5.29 1.18
CA GLY A 247 -9.24 4.18 1.38
C GLY A 247 -10.65 4.72 1.63
N VAL A 248 -11.63 4.17 0.92
CA VAL A 248 -13.05 4.50 1.10
C VAL A 248 -13.80 3.24 1.45
N THR A 249 -14.62 3.29 2.49
CA THR A 249 -15.59 2.23 2.81
C THR A 249 -16.96 2.86 2.99
N ARG A 250 -17.92 2.44 2.16
CA ARG A 250 -19.32 2.84 2.31
C ARG A 250 -19.91 2.14 3.53
N LEU A 251 -20.61 2.89 4.38
CA LEU A 251 -21.29 2.37 5.56
C LEU A 251 -22.79 2.43 5.34
N THR A 252 -23.50 1.32 5.53
CA THR A 252 -24.97 1.29 5.42
C THR A 252 -25.64 1.37 6.78
N GLY A 253 -26.83 1.99 6.82
CA GLY A 253 -27.65 2.04 8.02
C GLY A 253 -27.95 0.65 8.59
N GLU A 254 -28.26 -0.31 7.73
CA GLU A 254 -28.56 -1.69 8.11
C GLU A 254 -27.38 -2.38 8.82
N GLU A 255 -26.16 -2.27 8.27
CA GLU A 255 -24.96 -2.85 8.91
C GLU A 255 -24.64 -2.17 10.24
N ILE A 256 -24.82 -0.85 10.32
CA ILE A 256 -24.60 -0.07 11.55
C ILE A 256 -25.61 -0.49 12.64
N GLU A 257 -26.89 -0.59 12.30
CA GLU A 257 -27.96 -1.01 13.22
C GLU A 257 -27.73 -2.43 13.74
N GLU A 258 -27.34 -3.35 12.86
CA GLU A 258 -26.98 -4.71 13.24
C GLU A 258 -25.76 -4.71 14.20
N ALA A 259 -24.73 -3.90 13.92
CA ALA A 259 -23.57 -3.80 14.80
C ALA A 259 -23.92 -3.20 16.17
N TRP A 260 -24.83 -2.22 16.24
CA TRP A 260 -25.36 -1.71 17.50
C TRP A 260 -26.07 -2.80 18.31
N ARG A 261 -26.95 -3.58 17.66
CA ARG A 261 -27.63 -4.71 18.29
C ARG A 261 -26.63 -5.74 18.84
N ARG A 262 -25.57 -6.05 18.07
CA ARG A 262 -24.52 -6.99 18.49
C ARG A 262 -23.72 -6.52 19.70
N LEU A 263 -23.35 -5.25 19.74
CA LEU A 263 -22.64 -4.68 20.90
C LEU A 263 -23.57 -4.29 22.06
N ARG A 264 -24.88 -4.50 21.91
CA ARG A 264 -25.92 -4.13 22.89
C ARG A 264 -25.86 -2.65 23.25
N LEU A 265 -25.77 -1.81 22.22
CA LEU A 265 -25.72 -0.35 22.29
C LEU A 265 -26.98 0.23 21.64
N THR A 266 -27.47 1.37 22.12
CA THR A 266 -28.83 1.83 21.79
C THR A 266 -28.93 3.10 20.94
N GLN A 267 -27.95 4.03 20.91
CA GLN A 267 -27.98 5.31 20.15
C GLN A 267 -26.54 5.87 19.96
N PRO A 268 -26.24 6.94 19.20
CA PRO A 268 -24.90 7.15 18.63
C PRO A 268 -23.84 7.23 19.73
N VAL A 269 -22.90 6.29 19.63
CA VAL A 269 -21.97 5.95 20.69
C VAL A 269 -20.63 6.61 20.41
N SER A 270 -19.94 7.08 21.44
CA SER A 270 -18.54 7.53 21.33
C SER A 270 -17.60 6.33 21.11
N GLU A 271 -16.42 6.56 20.52
CA GLU A 271 -15.41 5.50 20.38
C GLU A 271 -15.06 4.82 21.72
N ALA A 272 -15.04 5.59 22.81
CA ALA A 272 -14.73 5.08 24.14
C ALA A 272 -15.77 4.06 24.62
N GLU A 273 -17.04 4.34 24.38
CA GLU A 273 -18.15 3.44 24.72
C GLU A 273 -18.17 2.19 23.83
N VAL A 274 -17.88 2.31 22.52
CA VAL A 274 -17.72 1.13 21.63
C VAL A 274 -16.61 0.22 22.16
N ARG A 275 -15.43 0.78 22.47
CA ARG A 275 -14.29 0.02 23.04
C ARG A 275 -14.62 -0.59 24.40
N ARG A 276 -15.42 0.09 25.23
CA ARG A 276 -15.87 -0.43 26.53
C ARG A 276 -16.85 -1.60 26.35
N ALA A 277 -17.80 -1.48 25.42
CA ALA A 277 -18.77 -2.54 25.12
C ALA A 277 -18.06 -3.79 24.58
N TYR A 278 -17.15 -3.62 23.61
CA TYR A 278 -16.36 -4.72 23.06
C TYR A 278 -15.53 -5.44 24.14
N ARG A 279 -14.78 -4.70 24.98
CA ARG A 279 -13.99 -5.30 26.08
C ARG A 279 -14.86 -6.06 27.07
N ARG A 280 -16.04 -5.53 27.42
CA ARG A 280 -16.98 -6.19 28.33
C ARG A 280 -17.51 -7.51 27.76
N LEU A 281 -17.95 -7.49 26.49
CA LEU A 281 -18.55 -8.67 25.85
C LEU A 281 -17.49 -9.75 25.57
N THR A 282 -16.30 -9.38 25.10
CA THR A 282 -15.20 -10.34 24.89
C THR A 282 -14.74 -10.99 26.19
N ALA A 283 -14.68 -10.25 27.30
CA ALA A 283 -14.38 -10.81 28.62
C ALA A 283 -15.46 -11.82 29.09
N GLN A 284 -16.74 -11.55 28.82
CA GLN A 284 -17.83 -12.48 29.12
C GLN A 284 -17.71 -13.78 28.32
N GLU A 285 -17.40 -13.70 27.02
CA GLU A 285 -17.20 -14.87 26.16
C GLU A 285 -16.00 -15.72 26.57
N GLN A 286 -14.87 -15.09 26.94
CA GLN A 286 -13.67 -15.80 27.38
C GLN A 286 -13.87 -16.59 28.69
N LEU A 287 -14.73 -16.10 29.58
CA LEU A 287 -15.09 -16.78 30.82
C LEU A 287 -15.92 -18.05 30.59
N HIS A 288 -16.58 -18.18 29.43
CA HIS A 288 -17.39 -19.33 29.08
C HIS A 288 -16.61 -20.47 28.39
N GLY A 289 -15.29 -20.33 28.24
CA GLY A 289 -14.36 -21.42 27.90
C GLY A 289 -14.41 -21.87 26.43
N GLY A 290 -13.44 -21.41 25.63
CA GLY A 290 -13.15 -21.99 24.32
C GLY A 290 -12.40 -21.04 23.38
N LEU A 291 -11.64 -21.61 22.44
CA LEU A 291 -10.92 -20.96 21.33
C LEU A 291 -11.68 -19.79 20.68
N VAL A 292 -10.99 -18.94 19.90
CA VAL A 292 -11.57 -17.85 19.10
C VAL A 292 -12.88 -18.29 18.45
N SER A 293 -13.99 -17.99 19.11
CA SER A 293 -15.32 -18.39 18.67
C SER A 293 -15.71 -17.49 17.50
N ASP A 294 -16.52 -18.01 16.57
CA ASP A 294 -17.17 -17.22 15.53
C ASP A 294 -17.86 -15.98 16.12
N GLN A 295 -18.36 -16.09 17.36
CA GLN A 295 -18.92 -14.97 18.12
C GLN A 295 -17.90 -13.87 18.46
N LEU A 296 -16.66 -14.21 18.82
CA LEU A 296 -15.59 -13.24 19.07
C LEU A 296 -15.20 -12.48 17.80
N LEU A 297 -15.19 -13.18 16.65
CA LEU A 297 -14.96 -12.57 15.35
C LEU A 297 -16.09 -11.57 15.01
N ARG A 298 -17.35 -11.99 15.13
CA ARG A 298 -18.51 -11.11 14.89
C ARG A 298 -18.53 -9.88 15.82
N LEU A 299 -18.17 -10.04 17.10
CA LEU A 299 -18.05 -8.92 18.03
C LEU A 299 -16.95 -7.94 17.61
N ARG A 300 -15.82 -8.47 17.13
CA ARG A 300 -14.72 -7.67 16.62
C ARG A 300 -15.15 -6.89 15.39
N GLU A 301 -15.73 -7.55 14.40
CA GLU A 301 -16.26 -6.93 13.17
C GLU A 301 -17.28 -5.82 13.48
N ALA A 302 -18.24 -6.09 14.36
CA ALA A 302 -19.22 -5.08 14.80
C ALA A 302 -18.53 -3.88 15.47
N SER A 303 -17.54 -4.12 16.34
CA SER A 303 -16.78 -3.04 16.97
C SER A 303 -15.96 -2.22 15.99
N GLU A 304 -15.31 -2.87 15.02
CA GLU A 304 -14.53 -2.21 13.98
C GLU A 304 -15.44 -1.33 13.12
N LEU A 305 -16.61 -1.85 12.70
CA LEU A 305 -17.59 -1.09 11.93
C LEU A 305 -18.10 0.15 12.69
N LEU A 306 -18.44 0.00 13.96
CA LEU A 306 -18.93 1.12 14.76
C LEU A 306 -17.85 2.17 15.05
N LEU A 307 -16.59 1.76 15.18
CA LEU A 307 -15.47 2.70 15.25
C LEU A 307 -15.28 3.45 13.92
N ARG A 308 -15.47 2.79 12.77
CA ARG A 308 -15.48 3.44 11.44
C ARG A 308 -16.61 4.47 11.36
N TYR A 309 -17.82 4.10 11.77
CA TYR A 309 -18.97 5.00 11.84
C TYR A 309 -18.69 6.25 12.70
N CYS A 310 -18.11 6.06 13.89
CA CYS A 310 -17.74 7.16 14.78
C CYS A 310 -16.75 8.15 14.12
N ARG A 311 -15.76 7.63 13.38
CA ARG A 311 -14.79 8.47 12.67
C ARG A 311 -15.42 9.19 11.49
N ALA A 312 -16.18 8.48 10.66
CA ALA A 312 -16.88 9.05 9.52
C ALA A 312 -17.76 10.24 9.91
N ARG A 313 -18.48 10.14 11.03
CA ARG A 313 -19.29 11.23 11.59
C ARG A 313 -18.52 12.43 12.12
N ARG A 314 -17.24 12.29 12.46
CA ARG A 314 -16.39 13.45 12.84
C ARG A 314 -15.92 14.22 11.62
N VAL A 315 -15.69 13.52 10.51
CA VAL A 315 -15.15 14.10 9.27
C VAL A 315 -16.26 14.82 8.49
N GLY A 316 -17.48 14.28 8.48
CA GLY A 316 -18.62 14.91 7.82
C GLY A 316 -19.42 15.85 8.73
N ALA A 317 -19.69 17.08 8.27
CA ALA A 317 -20.81 17.87 8.76
C ALA A 317 -22.12 17.28 8.20
N HIS A 318 -23.11 17.08 9.06
CA HIS A 318 -24.42 16.45 8.78
C HIS A 318 -25.00 16.80 7.40
N PRO A 319 -25.09 15.85 6.46
CA PRO A 319 -26.15 15.83 5.46
C PRO A 319 -27.37 15.13 6.08
N GLU A 320 -28.55 15.41 5.54
CA GLU A 320 -29.82 14.75 5.90
C GLU A 320 -29.65 13.22 6.06
N ASP A 321 -30.44 12.59 6.94
CA ASP A 321 -30.38 11.17 7.34
C ASP A 321 -30.42 10.13 6.17
N SER A 322 -30.45 10.58 4.91
CA SER A 322 -30.52 9.78 3.69
C SER A 322 -29.22 9.67 2.88
N ALA A 323 -28.19 10.51 3.13
CA ALA A 323 -26.94 10.45 2.37
C ALA A 323 -26.02 9.30 2.85
N PRO A 324 -25.33 8.57 1.95
CA PRO A 324 -24.43 7.51 2.34
C PRO A 324 -23.23 8.07 3.09
N LEU A 325 -22.89 7.42 4.20
CA LEU A 325 -21.76 7.78 5.04
C LEU A 325 -20.52 6.96 4.64
N PHE A 326 -19.39 7.62 4.47
CA PHE A 326 -18.12 6.98 4.10
C PHE A 326 -17.12 7.01 5.26
N ASP A 327 -16.53 5.87 5.62
CA ASP A 327 -15.26 5.90 6.35
C ASP A 327 -14.15 6.20 5.35
N ILE A 328 -13.50 7.34 5.55
CA ILE A 328 -12.44 7.85 4.68
C ILE A 328 -11.14 7.74 5.47
N GLU A 329 -10.22 6.93 4.97
CA GLU A 329 -8.91 6.72 5.55
C GLU A 329 -7.84 7.22 4.59
N VAL A 330 -6.95 8.09 5.07
CA VAL A 330 -5.72 8.42 4.34
C VAL A 330 -4.63 7.51 4.86
N ILE A 331 -4.33 6.48 4.08
CA ILE A 331 -3.35 5.45 4.42
C ILE A 331 -1.98 6.04 4.12
N ARG A 332 -1.26 6.37 5.19
CA ARG A 332 0.14 6.79 5.15
C ARG A 332 0.97 5.66 5.74
N ARG A 333 1.96 5.15 5.00
CA ARG A 333 2.92 4.21 5.58
C ARG A 333 3.79 4.97 6.56
N ARG A 334 4.05 4.38 7.73
CA ARG A 334 5.11 4.88 8.61
C ARG A 334 6.46 4.49 8.00
N SER A 335 7.50 5.31 8.16
CA SER A 335 8.83 5.05 7.56
C SER A 335 9.47 3.71 7.96
N ASN A 336 8.98 3.03 9.01
CA ASN A 336 9.45 1.71 9.45
C ASN A 336 8.54 0.54 9.01
N GLU A 337 7.45 0.81 8.30
CA GLU A 337 6.47 -0.22 7.92
C GLU A 337 6.83 -0.85 6.57
N VAL A 338 7.18 -2.13 6.58
CA VAL A 338 7.45 -2.91 5.36
C VAL A 338 6.15 -3.49 4.83
N ARG A 339 5.82 -3.21 3.57
CA ARG A 339 4.65 -3.79 2.88
C ARG A 339 5.02 -4.22 1.46
N PRO A 340 4.26 -5.12 0.84
CA PRO A 340 4.43 -5.39 -0.59
C PRO A 340 4.31 -4.08 -1.38
N SER A 341 5.17 -3.88 -2.38
CA SER A 341 4.90 -2.85 -3.39
C SER A 341 3.59 -3.23 -4.09
N GLN A 342 2.71 -2.26 -4.35
CA GLN A 342 1.53 -2.49 -5.20
C GLN A 342 1.95 -2.98 -6.59
N PHE A 343 3.19 -2.67 -6.99
CA PHE A 343 3.81 -3.04 -8.26
C PHE A 343 4.87 -4.13 -8.09
N GLY A 344 5.04 -4.69 -6.90
CA GLY A 344 6.08 -5.68 -6.59
C GLY A 344 6.04 -6.90 -7.51
N ALA A 345 4.86 -7.29 -8.00
CA ALA A 345 4.71 -8.38 -8.96
C ALA A 345 5.08 -8.03 -10.42
N ALA A 346 5.03 -6.74 -10.81
CA ALA A 346 5.53 -6.25 -12.10
C ALA A 346 7.06 -6.05 -12.05
N ILE A 347 7.57 -5.63 -10.89
CA ILE A 347 9.00 -5.47 -10.61
C ILE A 347 9.68 -6.82 -10.53
N ALA A 348 9.12 -7.78 -9.79
CA ALA A 348 9.65 -9.14 -9.65
C ALA A 348 9.73 -9.87 -11.00
N ARG A 349 8.71 -9.72 -11.86
CA ARG A 349 8.67 -10.39 -13.17
C ARG A 349 9.63 -9.79 -14.20
N SER A 350 10.13 -8.59 -13.96
CA SER A 350 11.01 -7.88 -14.87
C SER A 350 12.41 -7.63 -14.28
N ALA A 351 12.63 -7.91 -13.00
CA ALA A 351 13.95 -7.88 -12.35
C ALA A 351 14.70 -9.23 -12.45
N VAL A 352 14.00 -10.29 -12.86
CA VAL A 352 14.54 -11.65 -13.05
C VAL A 352 14.60 -12.04 -14.54
N ALA A 353 14.16 -11.14 -15.44
CA ALA A 353 14.12 -11.35 -16.89
C ALA A 353 15.33 -10.74 -17.60
#